data_AF-A0A7J7DEG0-F1
#
_entry.id   AF-A0A7J7DEG0-F1
#
_cell.length_a   1.000
_cell.length_b   1.000
_cell.length_c   1.000
_cell.angle_alpha   90.00
_cell.angle_beta   90.00
_cell.angle_gamma   90.00
#
_symmetry.space_group_name_H-M   'P 1'
#
loop_
_entity.id
_entity.type
_entity.pdbx_description
1 polymer ?
#
loop_
_entity_poly.entity_id
_entity_poly.type
_entity_poly.pdbx_seq_one_letter_code
_entity_poly.pdbx_strand_id
1 'polypeptide(L)'
;MCQVTRSGEVARATTKNRTGQNSWKHRCLESVEEFIAYIRTTGQRNMNKGGTQFIPTWIRLRIRRQKERWRQTRWNFQVEKITTSLAVLASWFRLKYPHIALGALASSAPILYFDDITPQNAFALVVSNDFKEVSRDCYETIKQSWSKINEIAATPNGLSLLSKRFKTCRDLRHSSELKSYLSIVYTNAAKDSWPRVKMICQKIDETPTKDDILDKIYATVVAVSGEAKCYVNPPQSDSYSSKAWNWQRCSEVVMPRGYGDETMFEAAPYNENNFINMCKRRYGVGARPRWVTTYYGGHDIKLILKRFGSNIIFSNGLKDPFSAGGVLKDISDTIRVVKADYGTHCQDLLPIKDTDPDWLVAMRKEEFQIIKQWIDQYYEDLKSYNQVVTKKEKNI
;
A
#
# COMPACT_ATOMS: atom_id res chain seq x y z
N MET A 1 -17.79 15.39 -14.63
CA MET A 1 -17.72 16.56 -13.73
C MET A 1 -19.06 16.68 -13.04
N CYS A 2 -19.10 16.61 -11.71
CA CYS A 2 -20.32 16.86 -10.95
C CYS A 2 -20.03 17.99 -9.96
N GLN A 3 -20.62 19.16 -10.23
CA GLN A 3 -20.80 20.22 -9.24
C GLN A 3 -21.89 19.78 -8.25
N VAL A 4 -21.66 20.09 -6.98
CA VAL A 4 -22.66 20.01 -5.93
C VAL A 4 -23.31 21.38 -5.84
N THR A 5 -24.61 21.47 -6.12
CA THR A 5 -25.43 22.63 -5.72
C THR A 5 -26.45 22.20 -4.66
N ARG A 6 -26.56 23.05 -3.65
CA ARG A 6 -27.53 23.03 -2.56
C ARG A 6 -28.93 23.28 -3.12
N SER A 7 -29.78 22.26 -3.12
CA SER A 7 -31.23 22.33 -2.88
C SER A 7 -31.84 21.03 -3.40
N GLY A 8 -32.52 20.29 -2.52
CA GLY A 8 -33.20 19.07 -2.91
C GLY A 8 -34.34 19.36 -3.86
N GLU A 9 -34.26 18.81 -5.06
CA GLU A 9 -35.40 18.52 -5.94
C GLU A 9 -35.02 17.39 -6.90
N VAL A 10 -35.95 16.45 -7.08
CA VAL A 10 -35.78 15.19 -7.82
C VAL A 10 -36.01 15.44 -9.30
N ALA A 11 -34.98 15.30 -10.13
CA ALA A 11 -35.15 15.18 -11.58
C ALA A 11 -35.14 13.71 -12.00
N ARG A 12 -36.25 13.24 -12.59
CA ARG A 12 -36.35 11.95 -13.28
C ARG A 12 -35.51 11.97 -14.55
N ALA A 13 -34.76 10.90 -14.80
CA ALA A 13 -34.30 10.53 -16.13
C ALA A 13 -34.68 9.06 -16.40
N THR A 14 -35.54 8.88 -17.41
CA THR A 14 -35.90 7.59 -18.01
C THR A 14 -34.94 7.23 -19.13
N THR A 15 -34.42 6.00 -19.16
CA THR A 15 -33.93 5.39 -20.41
C THR A 15 -34.29 3.91 -20.48
N LYS A 16 -35.01 3.54 -21.54
CA LYS A 16 -35.28 2.17 -21.99
C LYS A 16 -34.00 1.54 -22.55
N ASN A 17 -33.75 0.28 -22.20
CA ASN A 17 -32.74 -0.59 -22.83
C ASN A 17 -33.24 -1.12 -24.19
N ARG A 18 -32.36 -1.16 -25.18
CA ARG A 18 -32.45 -2.07 -26.34
C ARG A 18 -31.06 -2.57 -26.69
N THR A 19 -30.77 -3.80 -26.27
CA THR A 19 -29.89 -4.84 -26.87
C THR A 19 -29.48 -5.80 -25.74
N GLY A 20 -29.85 -7.07 -25.87
CA GLY A 20 -29.77 -8.07 -24.80
C GLY A 20 -28.36 -8.60 -24.53
N GLN A 21 -28.19 -9.09 -23.28
CA GLN A 21 -27.14 -9.95 -22.72
C GLN A 21 -25.75 -9.29 -22.50
N ASN A 22 -25.06 -9.35 -21.35
CA ASN A 22 -25.26 -9.95 -20.02
C ASN A 22 -24.75 -8.93 -18.98
N SER A 23 -25.49 -8.67 -17.89
CA SER A 23 -24.95 -7.91 -16.75
C SER A 23 -24.66 -8.87 -15.59
N TRP A 24 -23.38 -9.09 -15.30
CA TRP A 24 -22.96 -9.62 -14.01
C TRP A 24 -23.11 -8.50 -12.98
N LYS A 25 -24.24 -8.48 -12.25
CA LYS A 25 -24.34 -7.70 -11.02
C LYS A 25 -23.59 -8.46 -9.93
N HIS A 26 -22.29 -8.20 -9.78
CA HIS A 26 -21.60 -8.54 -8.54
C HIS A 26 -22.14 -7.62 -7.44
N ARG A 27 -22.77 -8.25 -6.45
CA ARG A 27 -23.33 -7.60 -5.26
C ARG A 27 -22.17 -7.31 -4.31
N CYS A 28 -22.00 -6.06 -3.91
CA CYS A 28 -21.06 -5.70 -2.83
C CYS A 28 -21.54 -6.37 -1.54
N LEU A 29 -20.62 -7.05 -0.84
CA LEU A 29 -20.85 -7.50 0.54
C LEU A 29 -20.38 -6.36 1.45
N GLU A 30 -21.31 -5.76 2.20
CA GLU A 30 -21.11 -4.54 2.99
C GLU A 30 -21.11 -4.82 4.51
N SER A 31 -20.80 -6.05 4.96
CA SER A 31 -20.64 -6.32 6.40
C SER A 31 -19.82 -7.58 6.75
N VAL A 32 -19.26 -7.58 7.97
CA VAL A 32 -18.59 -8.75 8.61
C VAL A 32 -19.54 -9.95 8.74
N GLU A 33 -20.84 -9.73 8.87
CA GLU A 33 -21.84 -10.81 8.93
C GLU A 33 -22.06 -11.49 7.58
N GLU A 34 -21.98 -10.75 6.48
CA GLU A 34 -22.05 -11.32 5.12
C GLU A 34 -20.81 -12.17 4.78
N PHE A 35 -19.64 -11.83 5.33
CA PHE A 35 -18.42 -12.66 5.27
C PHE A 35 -18.56 -13.95 6.09
N ILE A 36 -19.14 -13.88 7.30
CA ILE A 36 -19.45 -15.07 8.12
C ILE A 36 -20.47 -15.98 7.42
N ALA A 37 -21.48 -15.42 6.76
CA ALA A 37 -22.47 -16.17 5.99
C ALA A 37 -21.87 -16.83 4.73
N TYR A 38 -20.91 -16.19 4.07
CA TYR A 38 -20.20 -16.74 2.91
C TYR A 38 -19.29 -17.93 3.31
N ILE A 39 -18.57 -17.83 4.43
CA ILE A 39 -17.75 -18.94 4.95
C ILE A 39 -18.62 -20.11 5.40
N ARG A 40 -19.78 -19.86 6.02
CA ARG A 40 -20.73 -20.93 6.39
C ARG A 40 -21.32 -21.65 5.18
N THR A 41 -21.56 -20.95 4.07
CA THR A 41 -22.15 -21.53 2.86
C THR A 41 -21.13 -22.25 1.96
N THR A 42 -19.86 -21.87 2.01
CA THR A 42 -18.77 -22.58 1.30
C THR A 42 -18.21 -23.75 2.11
N GLY A 43 -18.25 -23.69 3.45
CA GLY A 43 -17.85 -24.79 4.35
C GLY A 43 -18.85 -25.95 4.47
N GLN A 44 -20.02 -25.87 3.83
CA GLN A 44 -21.07 -26.91 3.87
C GLN A 44 -21.41 -27.53 2.50
N ARG A 45 -20.56 -27.33 1.48
CA ARG A 45 -20.64 -28.13 0.23
C ARG A 45 -19.71 -29.34 0.30
N ASN A 46 -19.98 -30.19 1.28
CA ASN A 46 -19.66 -31.62 1.27
C ASN A 46 -20.40 -32.27 2.44
N MET A 47 -21.72 -32.35 2.34
CA MET A 47 -22.53 -33.45 2.87
C MET A 47 -24.01 -33.22 2.50
N ASN A 48 -24.62 -34.31 2.02
CA ASN A 48 -26.05 -34.58 1.88
C ASN A 48 -26.78 -34.09 0.63
N LYS A 49 -26.91 -35.05 -0.30
CA LYS A 49 -27.99 -35.20 -1.27
C LYS A 49 -29.33 -35.37 -0.55
N GLY A 50 -30.39 -34.80 -1.14
CA GLY A 50 -31.76 -35.30 -1.02
C GLY A 50 -32.76 -34.32 -0.39
N GLY A 51 -33.84 -34.00 -1.12
CA GLY A 51 -35.08 -33.48 -0.53
C GLY A 51 -35.57 -32.15 -1.11
N THR A 52 -36.37 -32.23 -2.16
CA THR A 52 -37.30 -31.18 -2.61
C THR A 52 -38.35 -30.84 -1.55
N GLN A 53 -38.73 -29.55 -1.48
CA GLN A 53 -40.08 -29.00 -1.78
C GLN A 53 -40.64 -27.96 -0.77
N PHE A 54 -41.28 -26.95 -1.37
CA PHE A 54 -42.28 -25.99 -0.86
C PHE A 54 -41.87 -24.74 -0.05
N ILE A 55 -42.06 -23.59 -0.71
CA ILE A 55 -42.28 -22.27 -0.14
C ILE A 55 -43.77 -21.95 -0.33
N PRO A 56 -44.45 -21.40 0.69
CA PRO A 56 -45.42 -20.33 0.43
C PRO A 56 -45.21 -19.08 1.29
N THR A 57 -45.04 -17.97 0.59
CA THR A 57 -45.56 -16.60 0.77
C THR A 57 -46.14 -16.11 2.12
N TRP A 58 -45.67 -14.92 2.54
CA TRP A 58 -46.35 -13.73 3.15
C TRP A 58 -45.70 -13.21 4.45
N ILE A 59 -45.29 -11.93 4.44
CA ILE A 59 -45.81 -10.87 5.32
C ILE A 59 -45.20 -9.51 4.93
N ARG A 60 -46.10 -8.55 4.65
CA ARG A 60 -45.85 -7.11 4.71
C ARG A 60 -45.74 -6.70 6.19
N LEU A 61 -44.75 -5.90 6.57
CA LEU A 61 -44.97 -4.51 7.02
C LEU A 61 -43.70 -3.88 7.59
N ARG A 62 -43.54 -2.65 7.12
CA ARG A 62 -42.58 -1.61 7.43
C ARG A 62 -42.76 -1.13 8.89
N ILE A 63 -41.70 -0.53 9.45
CA ILE A 63 -41.65 0.20 10.75
C ILE A 63 -41.26 -0.65 11.97
N ARG A 64 -39.98 -1.07 11.99
CA ARG A 64 -39.10 -0.89 13.17
C ARG A 64 -37.60 -0.85 12.83
N ARG A 65 -37.26 -0.59 11.56
CA ARG A 65 -35.91 -0.19 11.12
C ARG A 65 -35.74 1.30 11.43
N GLN A 66 -35.07 1.64 12.54
CA GLN A 66 -34.28 2.88 12.73
C GLN A 66 -33.68 3.01 14.15
N LYS A 67 -34.04 2.17 15.14
CA LYS A 67 -33.52 2.30 16.53
C LYS A 67 -32.36 1.38 16.92
N GLU A 68 -32.10 0.27 16.23
CA GLU A 68 -30.93 -0.60 16.51
C GLU A 68 -29.64 -0.28 15.70
N ARG A 69 -29.66 0.69 14.77
CA ARG A 69 -28.52 0.92 13.84
C ARG A 69 -27.36 1.77 14.41
N TRP A 70 -27.32 1.97 15.73
CA TRP A 70 -26.33 2.85 16.41
C TRP A 70 -25.60 2.19 17.61
N ARG A 71 -25.48 0.86 17.67
CA ARG A 71 -24.78 0.20 18.81
C ARG A 71 -23.59 -0.71 18.49
N GLN A 72 -23.11 -0.80 17.26
CA GLN A 72 -21.99 -1.70 16.94
C GLN A 72 -21.02 -1.16 15.88
N THR A 73 -20.61 0.10 16.03
CA THR A 73 -19.52 0.65 15.22
C THR A 73 -18.59 1.45 16.13
N ARG A 74 -17.77 0.74 16.93
CA ARG A 74 -16.50 1.31 17.37
C ARG A 74 -15.45 0.98 16.30
N TRP A 75 -15.40 1.88 15.32
CA TRP A 75 -14.30 2.20 14.42
C TRP A 75 -13.27 1.09 14.14
N ASN A 76 -13.66 0.09 13.37
CA ASN A 76 -12.69 -0.61 12.53
C ASN A 76 -12.41 0.28 11.33
N PHE A 77 -11.21 0.88 11.30
CA PHE A 77 -10.75 1.69 10.18
C PHE A 77 -10.48 0.77 8.98
N GLN A 78 -11.31 0.84 7.95
CA GLN A 78 -11.05 0.17 6.67
C GLN A 78 -11.02 1.24 5.58
N VAL A 79 -9.85 1.47 5.00
CA VAL A 79 -9.58 2.58 4.07
C VAL A 79 -9.27 2.03 2.68
N GLU A 80 -10.00 2.53 1.69
CA GLU A 80 -10.12 1.97 0.33
C GLU A 80 -8.89 2.22 -0.60
N LYS A 81 -7.87 2.95 -0.12
CA LYS A 81 -6.55 3.07 -0.79
C LYS A 81 -5.47 3.25 0.28
N ILE A 82 -4.78 2.18 0.67
CA ILE A 82 -3.75 2.25 1.71
C ILE A 82 -2.45 2.78 1.10
N THR A 83 -2.16 4.05 1.38
CA THR A 83 -0.79 4.56 1.27
C THR A 83 0.00 4.12 2.51
N THR A 84 1.30 3.87 2.34
CA THR A 84 2.26 3.55 3.41
C THR A 84 2.14 4.42 4.66
N SER A 85 1.72 5.68 4.49
CA SER A 85 1.47 6.64 5.57
C SER A 85 0.33 6.24 6.49
N LEU A 86 -0.73 5.60 5.98
CA LEU A 86 -1.89 5.20 6.78
C LEU A 86 -1.56 4.06 7.76
N ALA A 87 -0.68 3.15 7.37
CA ALA A 87 -0.26 2.04 8.24
C ALA A 87 0.68 2.52 9.37
N VAL A 88 1.58 3.44 9.05
CA VAL A 88 2.39 4.14 10.07
C VAL A 88 1.47 4.85 11.07
N LEU A 89 0.47 5.59 10.58
CA LEU A 89 -0.53 6.25 11.43
C LEU A 89 -1.32 5.25 12.28
N ALA A 90 -1.70 4.09 11.76
CA ALA A 90 -2.43 3.08 12.55
C ALA A 90 -1.62 2.60 13.76
N SER A 91 -0.33 2.30 13.57
CA SER A 91 0.55 1.90 14.66
C SER A 91 0.74 3.01 15.70
N TRP A 92 0.96 4.25 15.25
CA TRP A 92 1.12 5.42 16.12
C TRP A 92 -0.17 5.79 16.84
N PHE A 93 -1.32 5.61 16.21
CA PHE A 93 -2.63 5.86 16.81
C PHE A 93 -2.88 4.85 17.94
N ARG A 94 -2.62 3.57 17.71
CA ARG A 94 -2.73 2.56 18.79
C ARG A 94 -1.75 2.83 19.93
N LEU A 95 -0.52 3.26 19.63
CA LEU A 95 0.48 3.60 20.64
C LEU A 95 0.08 4.82 21.49
N LYS A 96 -0.46 5.88 20.88
CA LYS A 96 -0.78 7.14 21.58
C LYS A 96 -2.19 7.18 22.16
N TYR A 97 -3.13 6.45 21.58
CA TYR A 97 -4.55 6.46 21.96
C TYR A 97 -5.09 5.04 22.20
N PRO A 98 -4.49 4.25 23.12
CA PRO A 98 -4.91 2.87 23.37
C PRO A 98 -6.33 2.76 23.99
N HIS A 99 -6.86 3.87 24.50
CA HIS A 99 -8.22 3.97 25.01
C HIS A 99 -9.28 4.16 23.91
N ILE A 100 -8.87 4.52 22.69
CA ILE A 100 -9.78 4.75 21.55
C ILE A 100 -9.82 3.54 20.61
N ALA A 101 -8.64 3.03 20.20
CA ALA A 101 -8.53 1.91 19.28
C ALA A 101 -8.13 0.64 20.04
N LEU A 102 -8.90 -0.44 19.91
CA LEU A 102 -8.62 -1.72 20.59
C LEU A 102 -7.31 -2.39 20.13
N GLY A 103 -6.99 -2.22 18.84
CA GLY A 103 -5.77 -2.71 18.22
C GLY A 103 -5.51 -2.03 16.89
N ALA A 104 -4.40 -2.36 16.23
CA ALA A 104 -4.06 -1.86 14.90
C ALA A 104 -3.41 -2.94 14.02
N LEU A 105 -3.83 -2.98 12.76
CA LEU A 105 -3.12 -3.68 11.69
C LEU A 105 -2.30 -2.65 10.89
N ALA A 106 -0.99 -2.67 11.08
CA ALA A 106 -0.04 -1.77 10.46
C ALA A 106 0.67 -2.48 9.30
N SER A 107 -0.07 -2.66 8.20
CA SER A 107 0.45 -3.32 6.99
C SER A 107 1.46 -2.48 6.24
N SER A 108 2.63 -3.07 5.99
CA SER A 108 3.73 -2.46 5.25
C SER A 108 4.11 -1.09 5.82
N ALA A 109 4.14 -0.98 7.16
CA ALA A 109 4.39 0.25 7.89
C ALA A 109 5.91 0.45 8.18
N PRO A 110 6.61 1.34 7.45
CA PRO A 110 8.04 1.56 7.60
C PRO A 110 8.35 2.49 8.80
N ILE A 111 7.90 2.13 10.00
CA ILE A 111 8.06 2.98 11.20
C ILE A 111 9.52 3.16 11.63
N LEU A 112 10.45 2.36 11.09
CA LEU A 112 11.89 2.43 11.34
C LEU A 112 12.63 3.22 10.25
N TYR A 113 11.95 3.74 9.22
CA TYR A 113 12.59 4.43 8.08
C TYR A 113 12.71 5.95 8.31
N PHE A 114 13.07 6.33 9.53
CA PHE A 114 13.30 7.71 9.96
C PHE A 114 14.70 7.80 10.59
N ASP A 115 15.37 8.95 10.44
CA ASP A 115 16.80 9.07 10.76
C ASP A 115 17.70 8.04 10.06
N ASP A 116 18.78 7.67 10.73
CA ASP A 116 19.69 6.57 10.49
C ASP A 116 19.25 5.25 11.15
N ILE A 117 18.01 5.11 11.64
CA ILE A 117 17.51 3.85 12.22
C ILE A 117 17.57 2.70 11.19
N THR A 118 17.24 3.02 9.93
CA THR A 118 17.34 2.11 8.78
C THR A 118 18.29 2.73 7.75
N PRO A 119 19.20 1.95 7.12
CA PRO A 119 20.06 2.46 6.08
C PRO A 119 19.28 3.16 4.96
N GLN A 120 19.76 4.32 4.53
CA GLN A 120 19.05 5.21 3.60
C GLN A 120 18.73 4.54 2.25
N ASN A 121 19.58 3.61 1.82
CA ASN A 121 19.46 2.85 0.59
C ASN A 121 18.68 1.53 0.71
N ALA A 122 18.24 1.14 1.92
CA ALA A 122 17.63 -0.17 2.16
C ALA A 122 16.39 -0.43 1.29
N PHE A 123 15.56 0.59 1.06
CA PHE A 123 14.42 0.54 0.14
C PHE A 123 14.87 0.14 -1.27
N ALA A 124 15.91 0.81 -1.79
CA ALA A 124 16.41 0.57 -3.12
C ALA A 124 17.15 -0.76 -3.25
N LEU A 125 17.75 -1.24 -2.16
CA LEU A 125 18.37 -2.55 -2.08
C LEU A 125 17.32 -3.67 -2.20
N VAL A 126 16.16 -3.54 -1.54
CA VAL A 126 15.06 -4.51 -1.71
C VAL A 126 14.61 -4.55 -3.17
N VAL A 127 14.32 -3.39 -3.78
CA VAL A 127 13.96 -3.33 -5.22
C VAL A 127 15.05 -3.99 -6.08
N SER A 128 16.31 -3.69 -5.80
CA SER A 128 17.45 -4.26 -6.52
C SER A 128 17.51 -5.78 -6.42
N ASN A 129 17.28 -6.32 -5.22
CA ASN A 129 17.28 -7.76 -4.96
C ASN A 129 16.09 -8.45 -5.63
N ASP A 130 14.93 -7.81 -5.68
CA ASP A 130 13.75 -8.34 -6.37
C ASP A 130 14.02 -8.60 -7.84
N PHE A 131 14.64 -7.62 -8.52
CA PHE A 131 15.03 -7.76 -9.93
C PHE A 131 16.16 -8.78 -10.10
N LYS A 132 17.17 -8.76 -9.22
CA LYS A 132 18.31 -9.67 -9.26
C LYS A 132 17.91 -11.14 -9.05
N GLU A 133 16.92 -11.41 -8.21
CA GLU A 133 16.39 -12.75 -7.96
C GLU A 133 15.64 -13.30 -9.18
N VAL A 134 15.00 -12.43 -9.96
CA VAL A 134 14.34 -12.83 -11.21
C VAL A 134 15.37 -13.09 -12.31
N SER A 135 16.28 -12.16 -12.53
CA SER A 135 17.33 -12.27 -13.57
C SER A 135 18.52 -11.37 -13.24
N ARG A 136 19.71 -11.97 -13.19
CA ARG A 136 20.95 -11.23 -12.98
C ARG A 136 21.27 -10.33 -14.17
N ASP A 137 20.99 -10.78 -15.38
CA ASP A 137 21.24 -10.01 -16.61
C ASP A 137 20.29 -8.80 -16.71
N CYS A 138 19.04 -8.96 -16.30
CA CYS A 138 18.09 -7.87 -16.12
C CYS A 138 18.63 -6.81 -15.14
N TYR A 139 19.08 -7.23 -13.95
CA TYR A 139 19.69 -6.34 -12.96
C TYR A 139 20.88 -5.57 -13.53
N GLU A 140 21.82 -6.25 -14.18
CA GLU A 140 23.02 -5.63 -14.74
C GLU A 140 22.69 -4.69 -15.91
N THR A 141 21.73 -5.06 -16.76
CA THR A 141 21.27 -4.21 -17.88
C THR A 141 20.66 -2.91 -17.37
N ILE A 142 19.80 -2.98 -16.34
CA ILE A 142 19.23 -1.78 -15.70
C ILE A 142 20.36 -0.93 -15.11
N LYS A 143 21.29 -1.55 -14.36
CA LYS A 143 22.41 -0.85 -13.73
C LYS A 143 23.31 -0.12 -14.74
N GLN A 144 23.60 -0.74 -15.87
CA GLN A 144 24.43 -0.16 -16.94
C GLN A 144 23.67 0.91 -17.75
N SER A 145 22.34 0.85 -17.79
CA SER A 145 21.54 1.81 -18.58
C SER A 145 21.71 3.26 -18.14
N TRP A 146 21.96 3.49 -16.84
CA TRP A 146 22.09 4.85 -16.29
C TRP A 146 23.30 5.60 -16.86
N SER A 147 24.46 4.93 -16.95
CA SER A 147 25.65 5.52 -17.55
C SER A 147 25.45 5.76 -19.04
N LYS A 148 24.77 4.86 -19.75
CA LYS A 148 24.44 5.04 -21.18
C LYS A 148 23.52 6.23 -21.42
N ILE A 149 22.54 6.47 -20.55
CA ILE A 149 21.71 7.68 -20.61
C ILE A 149 22.59 8.94 -20.45
N ASN A 150 23.52 8.94 -19.50
CA ASN A 150 24.42 10.09 -19.26
C ASN A 150 25.37 10.33 -20.44
N GLU A 151 25.98 9.27 -20.97
CA GLU A 151 26.86 9.33 -22.15
C GLU A 151 26.15 9.96 -23.34
N ILE A 152 24.96 9.47 -23.69
CA ILE A 152 24.19 10.02 -24.81
C ILE A 152 23.78 11.47 -24.51
N ALA A 153 23.28 11.76 -23.31
CA ALA A 153 22.85 13.10 -22.93
C ALA A 153 23.96 14.15 -23.00
N ALA A 154 25.23 13.74 -22.85
CA ALA A 154 26.40 14.62 -22.94
C ALA A 154 26.80 14.97 -24.40
N THR A 155 26.27 14.25 -25.40
CA THR A 155 26.59 14.51 -26.81
C THR A 155 25.73 15.65 -27.39
N PRO A 156 26.19 16.34 -28.46
CA PRO A 156 25.36 17.31 -29.18
C PRO A 156 24.05 16.66 -29.64
N ASN A 157 22.92 17.30 -29.33
CA ASN A 157 21.55 16.78 -29.60
C ASN A 157 21.19 15.47 -28.86
N GLY A 158 21.99 15.03 -27.89
CA GLY A 158 21.79 13.79 -27.14
C GLY A 158 20.44 13.70 -26.43
N LEU A 159 19.99 14.79 -25.81
CA LEU A 159 18.67 14.86 -25.17
C LEU A 159 17.52 14.70 -26.19
N SER A 160 17.64 15.25 -27.40
CA SER A 160 16.65 15.08 -28.47
C SER A 160 16.63 13.64 -28.97
N LEU A 161 17.79 12.99 -29.07
CA LEU A 161 17.88 11.57 -29.41
C LEU A 161 17.18 10.70 -28.36
N LEU A 162 17.45 10.93 -27.07
CA LEU A 162 16.77 10.24 -25.97
C LEU A 162 15.26 10.51 -25.98
N SER A 163 14.84 11.75 -26.26
CA SER A 163 13.43 12.13 -26.38
C SER A 163 12.69 11.32 -27.44
N LYS A 164 13.30 11.19 -28.62
CA LYS A 164 12.74 10.39 -29.72
C LYS A 164 12.71 8.90 -29.35
N ARG A 165 13.82 8.37 -28.82
CA ARG A 165 13.97 6.95 -28.47
C ARG A 165 12.94 6.51 -27.43
N PHE A 166 12.77 7.29 -26.36
CA PHE A 166 11.84 6.98 -25.28
C PHE A 166 10.43 7.53 -25.49
N LYS A 167 10.14 8.08 -26.69
CA LYS A 167 8.84 8.65 -27.06
C LYS A 167 8.31 9.59 -25.96
N THR A 168 9.11 10.59 -25.61
CA THR A 168 8.79 11.53 -24.52
C THR A 168 7.66 12.47 -24.95
N CYS A 169 6.84 12.93 -24.00
CA CYS A 169 5.70 13.82 -24.33
C CYS A 169 6.15 15.24 -24.69
N ARG A 170 7.30 15.64 -24.17
CA ARG A 170 8.02 16.89 -24.48
C ARG A 170 9.51 16.58 -24.57
N ASP A 171 10.25 17.43 -25.26
CA ASP A 171 11.71 17.30 -25.30
C ASP A 171 12.29 17.38 -23.90
N LEU A 172 13.26 16.50 -23.61
CA LEU A 172 13.96 16.44 -22.34
C LEU A 172 14.81 17.68 -22.18
N ARG A 173 14.68 18.36 -21.03
CA ARG A 173 15.56 19.48 -20.65
C ARG A 173 16.79 18.97 -19.93
N HIS A 174 16.63 17.89 -19.17
CA HIS A 174 17.71 17.23 -18.43
C HIS A 174 17.52 15.72 -18.48
N SER A 175 18.63 14.95 -18.49
CA SER A 175 18.57 13.48 -18.43
C SER A 175 17.89 12.96 -17.17
N SER A 176 17.89 13.75 -16.09
CA SER A 176 17.20 13.44 -14.84
C SER A 176 15.69 13.24 -15.00
N GLU A 177 15.04 13.84 -16.00
CA GLU A 177 13.61 13.60 -16.28
C GLU A 177 13.36 12.14 -16.67
N LEU A 178 14.16 11.61 -17.60
CA LEU A 178 14.10 10.21 -18.02
C LEU A 178 14.51 9.28 -16.87
N LYS A 179 15.62 9.59 -16.19
CA LYS A 179 16.13 8.75 -15.08
C LYS A 179 15.14 8.65 -13.92
N SER A 180 14.48 9.76 -13.57
CA SER A 180 13.44 9.79 -12.54
C SER A 180 12.21 8.96 -12.95
N TYR A 181 11.79 9.05 -14.21
CA TYR A 181 10.69 8.25 -14.74
C TYR A 181 10.98 6.75 -14.66
N LEU A 182 12.15 6.31 -15.15
CA LEU A 182 12.55 4.90 -15.09
C LEU A 182 12.67 4.39 -13.64
N SER A 183 13.21 5.20 -12.74
CA SER A 183 13.27 4.86 -11.32
C SER A 183 11.87 4.63 -10.72
N ILE A 184 10.88 5.44 -11.11
CA ILE A 184 9.48 5.25 -10.72
C ILE A 184 8.91 3.96 -11.30
N VAL A 185 9.21 3.62 -12.56
CA VAL A 185 8.77 2.37 -13.18
C VAL A 185 9.26 1.16 -12.39
N TYR A 186 10.55 1.07 -12.07
CA TYR A 186 11.11 -0.08 -11.36
C TYR A 186 10.62 -0.17 -9.91
N THR A 187 10.59 0.97 -9.20
CA THR A 187 10.13 0.99 -7.80
C THR A 187 8.64 0.68 -7.67
N ASN A 188 7.80 1.13 -8.61
CA ASN A 188 6.38 0.74 -8.63
C ASN A 188 6.21 -0.72 -9.01
N ALA A 189 6.99 -1.26 -9.96
CA ALA A 189 6.91 -2.67 -10.30
C ALA A 189 7.15 -3.59 -9.09
N ALA A 190 8.20 -3.32 -8.31
CA ALA A 190 8.49 -4.08 -7.08
C ALA A 190 7.37 -3.95 -6.03
N LYS A 191 6.87 -2.73 -5.82
CA LYS A 191 5.77 -2.48 -4.88
C LYS A 191 4.44 -3.13 -5.28
N ASP A 192 4.10 -3.07 -6.56
CA ASP A 192 2.77 -3.41 -7.06
C ASP A 192 2.56 -4.91 -7.13
N SER A 193 3.51 -5.65 -7.73
CA SER A 193 3.41 -7.10 -7.82
C SER A 193 4.69 -7.77 -8.32
N TRP A 194 4.99 -8.95 -7.76
CA TRP A 194 6.09 -9.81 -8.24
C TRP A 194 6.00 -10.15 -9.74
N PRO A 195 4.82 -10.43 -10.34
CA PRO A 195 4.67 -10.58 -11.78
C PRO A 195 5.13 -9.38 -12.62
N ARG A 196 5.00 -8.13 -12.13
CA ARG A 196 5.48 -6.95 -12.89
C ARG A 196 7.00 -6.91 -12.98
N VAL A 197 7.71 -7.27 -11.91
CA VAL A 197 9.17 -7.41 -11.93
C VAL A 197 9.58 -8.49 -12.93
N LYS A 198 8.91 -9.66 -12.90
CA LYS A 198 9.13 -10.75 -13.87
C LYS A 198 8.95 -10.30 -15.32
N MET A 199 7.86 -9.58 -15.61
CA MET A 199 7.57 -9.08 -16.94
C MET A 199 8.65 -8.12 -17.45
N ILE A 200 9.16 -7.22 -16.60
CA ILE A 200 10.25 -6.32 -16.99
C ILE A 200 11.50 -7.12 -17.34
N CYS A 201 11.92 -8.05 -16.49
CA CYS A 201 13.13 -8.82 -16.72
C CYS A 201 13.01 -9.77 -17.91
N GLN A 202 11.89 -10.47 -18.07
CA GLN A 202 11.62 -11.27 -19.26
C GLN A 202 11.75 -10.43 -20.53
N LYS A 203 11.21 -9.20 -20.51
CA LYS A 203 11.31 -8.33 -21.69
C LYS A 203 12.74 -7.91 -22.00
N ILE A 204 13.56 -7.64 -20.99
CA ILE A 204 14.99 -7.33 -21.17
C ILE A 204 15.72 -8.54 -21.76
N ASP A 205 15.48 -9.72 -21.19
CA ASP A 205 16.19 -10.95 -21.53
C ASP A 205 15.81 -11.46 -22.93
N GLU A 206 14.55 -11.30 -23.35
CA GLU A 206 14.04 -11.66 -24.68
C GLU A 206 14.43 -10.66 -25.78
N THR A 207 14.80 -9.42 -25.41
CA THR A 207 15.15 -8.41 -26.42
C THR A 207 16.51 -8.76 -27.06
N PRO A 208 16.57 -8.90 -28.41
CA PRO A 208 17.75 -9.36 -29.13
C PRO A 208 19.05 -8.66 -28.72
N THR A 209 20.16 -9.40 -28.70
CA THR A 209 21.50 -8.87 -28.34
C THR A 209 22.04 -7.83 -29.32
N LYS A 210 21.50 -7.79 -30.55
CA LYS A 210 21.81 -6.75 -31.54
C LYS A 210 21.20 -5.38 -31.18
N ASP A 211 20.18 -5.35 -30.34
CA ASP A 211 19.55 -4.13 -29.85
C ASP A 211 20.39 -3.61 -28.67
N ASP A 212 20.60 -2.29 -28.62
CA ASP A 212 21.43 -1.74 -27.55
C ASP A 212 20.69 -1.72 -26.19
N ILE A 213 21.43 -1.48 -25.12
CA ILE A 213 20.89 -1.46 -23.75
C ILE A 213 19.65 -0.58 -23.62
N LEU A 214 19.60 0.58 -24.27
CA LEU A 214 18.47 1.51 -24.15
C LEU A 214 17.26 1.07 -24.97
N ASP A 215 17.43 0.30 -26.04
CA ASP A 215 16.29 -0.36 -26.71
C ASP A 215 15.65 -1.41 -25.82
N LYS A 216 16.47 -2.19 -25.09
CA LYS A 216 15.97 -3.12 -24.08
C LYS A 216 15.17 -2.38 -23.01
N ILE A 217 15.72 -1.28 -22.47
CA ILE A 217 15.00 -0.46 -21.47
C ILE A 217 13.70 0.12 -22.06
N TYR A 218 13.72 0.66 -23.28
CA TYR A 218 12.51 1.17 -23.91
C TYR A 218 11.44 0.10 -24.08
N ALA A 219 11.82 -1.12 -24.47
CA ALA A 219 10.89 -2.24 -24.60
C ALA A 219 10.18 -2.55 -23.27
N THR A 220 10.85 -2.41 -22.13
CA THR A 220 10.22 -2.56 -20.80
C THR A 220 9.21 -1.47 -20.49
N VAL A 221 9.49 -0.22 -20.89
CA VAL A 221 8.58 0.91 -20.69
C VAL A 221 7.26 0.65 -21.40
N VAL A 222 7.34 0.18 -22.65
CA VAL A 222 6.17 -0.21 -23.46
C VAL A 222 5.44 -1.39 -22.82
N ALA A 223 6.16 -2.43 -22.38
CA ALA A 223 5.55 -3.62 -21.75
C ALA A 223 4.77 -3.28 -20.47
N VAL A 224 5.31 -2.39 -19.62
CA VAL A 224 4.67 -2.01 -18.35
C VAL A 224 3.50 -1.05 -18.55
N SER A 225 3.63 -0.11 -19.49
CA SER A 225 2.68 0.99 -19.66
C SER A 225 1.62 0.70 -20.72
N GLY A 226 1.83 -0.30 -21.57
CA GLY A 226 1.08 -0.51 -22.80
C GLY A 226 1.47 0.49 -23.91
N GLU A 227 0.82 0.39 -25.05
CA GLU A 227 1.01 1.35 -26.13
C GLU A 227 0.41 2.72 -25.75
N ALA A 228 1.25 3.76 -25.77
CA ALA A 228 0.84 5.11 -25.45
C ALA A 228 1.34 6.10 -26.52
N LYS A 229 0.70 7.29 -26.57
CA LYS A 229 1.16 8.39 -27.44
C LYS A 229 2.56 8.87 -27.04
N CYS A 230 2.87 8.85 -25.76
CA CYS A 230 4.17 9.19 -25.19
C CYS A 230 4.26 8.64 -23.75
N TYR A 231 5.47 8.51 -23.20
CA TYR A 231 5.70 7.84 -21.91
C TYR A 231 6.23 8.77 -20.81
N VAL A 232 7.30 9.50 -21.12
CA VAL A 232 8.00 10.37 -20.17
C VAL A 232 7.35 11.75 -20.16
N ASN A 233 7.46 12.47 -19.03
CA ASN A 233 7.03 13.86 -18.84
C ASN A 233 5.64 14.26 -19.42
N PRO A 234 4.58 13.44 -19.19
CA PRO A 234 3.24 13.82 -19.64
C PRO A 234 2.77 15.13 -18.96
N PRO A 235 1.82 15.86 -19.56
CA PRO A 235 1.23 17.04 -18.94
C PRO A 235 0.74 16.70 -17.53
N GLN A 236 1.36 17.28 -16.50
CA GLN A 236 1.04 16.97 -15.12
C GLN A 236 -0.27 17.65 -14.71
N SER A 237 -1.23 16.87 -14.22
CA SER A 237 -2.19 17.33 -13.22
C SER A 237 -1.79 16.73 -11.88
N ASP A 238 -0.98 17.46 -11.12
CA ASP A 238 -0.64 17.04 -9.76
C ASP A 238 -1.93 16.92 -8.95
N SER A 239 -2.26 15.69 -8.53
CA SER A 239 -3.43 15.46 -7.69
C SER A 239 -3.25 16.17 -6.34
N TYR A 240 -4.36 16.61 -5.74
CA TYR A 240 -4.33 17.20 -4.40
C TYR A 240 -3.66 16.27 -3.38
N SER A 241 -3.88 14.95 -3.51
CA SER A 241 -3.24 13.93 -2.68
C SER A 241 -1.72 13.91 -2.83
N SER A 242 -1.18 14.02 -4.05
CA SER A 242 0.28 14.07 -4.28
C SER A 242 0.88 15.34 -3.66
N LYS A 243 0.22 16.49 -3.83
CA LYS A 243 0.66 17.75 -3.23
C LYS A 243 0.65 17.68 -1.70
N ALA A 244 -0.42 17.14 -1.10
CA ALA A 244 -0.53 16.98 0.34
C ALA A 244 0.56 16.04 0.89
N TRP A 245 0.81 14.91 0.22
CA TRP A 245 1.86 13.98 0.64
C TRP A 245 3.26 14.59 0.56
N ASN A 246 3.56 15.28 -0.53
CA ASN A 246 4.84 15.98 -0.68
C ASN A 246 5.03 17.06 0.37
N TRP A 247 3.96 17.77 0.73
CA TRP A 247 3.99 18.72 1.85
C TRP A 247 4.26 18.03 3.19
N GLN A 248 3.59 16.90 3.49
CA GLN A 248 3.82 16.12 4.73
C GLN A 248 5.27 15.62 4.84
N ARG A 249 5.86 15.16 3.73
CA ARG A 249 7.27 14.78 3.70
C ARG A 249 8.21 15.97 3.89
N CYS A 250 7.82 17.15 3.42
CA CYS A 250 8.57 18.38 3.58
C CYS A 250 8.38 19.06 4.94
N SER A 251 7.50 18.57 5.80
CA SER A 251 7.30 19.09 7.16
C SER A 251 7.77 18.09 8.21
N GLU A 252 7.11 16.94 8.33
CA GLU A 252 7.27 16.04 9.48
C GLU A 252 7.67 14.61 9.09
N VAL A 253 7.14 14.08 7.99
CA VAL A 253 7.33 12.68 7.58
C VAL A 253 8.59 12.54 6.70
N VAL A 254 9.73 12.93 7.26
CA VAL A 254 11.01 12.94 6.57
C VAL A 254 11.63 11.54 6.59
N MET A 255 11.43 10.78 5.50
CA MET A 255 12.10 9.49 5.29
C MET A 255 13.35 9.70 4.41
N PRO A 256 14.57 9.53 4.95
CA PRO A 256 15.82 9.81 4.25
C PRO A 256 16.18 8.68 3.27
N ARG A 257 15.46 8.59 2.16
CA ARG A 257 15.72 7.60 1.11
C ARG A 257 16.77 8.10 0.13
N GLY A 258 17.72 7.23 -0.21
CA GLY A 258 18.73 7.45 -1.24
C GLY A 258 19.02 6.18 -2.03
N TYR A 259 19.91 6.29 -3.01
CA TYR A 259 20.45 5.19 -3.81
C TYR A 259 21.95 5.08 -3.57
N GLY A 260 22.43 3.87 -3.28
CA GLY A 260 23.86 3.58 -3.11
C GLY A 260 24.42 2.76 -4.27
N ASP A 261 25.74 2.64 -4.35
CA ASP A 261 26.48 1.97 -5.43
C ASP A 261 26.19 0.45 -5.52
N GLU A 262 25.76 -0.16 -4.41
CA GLU A 262 25.37 -1.57 -4.36
C GLU A 262 23.99 -1.84 -4.99
N THR A 263 23.20 -0.80 -5.23
CA THR A 263 21.89 -0.91 -5.85
C THR A 263 21.99 -0.98 -7.38
N MET A 264 20.89 -1.35 -8.05
CA MET A 264 20.81 -1.27 -9.53
C MET A 264 20.56 0.14 -10.04
N PHE A 265 20.38 1.13 -9.16
CA PHE A 265 20.10 2.52 -9.52
C PHE A 265 21.40 3.33 -9.64
N GLU A 266 21.33 4.47 -10.32
CA GLU A 266 22.41 5.46 -10.26
C GLU A 266 22.55 6.00 -8.83
N ALA A 267 23.78 6.06 -8.33
CA ALA A 267 24.06 6.52 -6.97
C ALA A 267 23.55 7.95 -6.75
N ALA A 268 22.73 8.09 -5.72
CA ALA A 268 22.10 9.35 -5.32
C ALA A 268 21.85 9.28 -3.81
N PRO A 269 22.89 9.37 -2.97
CA PRO A 269 22.75 9.31 -1.52
C PRO A 269 21.86 10.45 -1.02
N TYR A 270 21.13 10.21 0.06
CA TYR A 270 20.26 11.23 0.64
C TYR A 270 21.11 12.36 1.23
N ASN A 271 20.76 13.60 0.86
CA ASN A 271 21.39 14.79 1.41
C ASN A 271 20.33 15.64 2.12
N GLU A 272 20.43 15.71 3.44
CA GLU A 272 19.45 16.39 4.29
C GLU A 272 19.36 17.89 3.97
N ASN A 273 20.51 18.57 3.80
CA ASN A 273 20.53 20.01 3.49
C ASN A 273 19.85 20.31 2.15
N ASN A 274 20.11 19.50 1.13
CA ASN A 274 19.44 19.63 -0.17
C ASN A 274 17.94 19.39 -0.04
N PHE A 275 17.53 18.39 0.73
CA PHE A 275 16.11 18.09 1.00
C PHE A 275 15.41 19.26 1.71
N ILE A 276 15.99 19.78 2.78
CA ILE A 276 15.46 20.93 3.54
C ILE A 276 15.34 22.16 2.62
N ASN A 277 16.39 22.47 1.85
CA ASN A 277 16.40 23.61 0.94
C ASN A 277 15.36 23.47 -0.18
N MET A 278 15.20 22.28 -0.75
CA MET A 278 14.16 21.98 -1.74
C MET A 278 12.76 22.21 -1.15
N CYS A 279 12.51 21.71 0.07
CA CYS A 279 11.23 21.88 0.76
C CYS A 279 10.91 23.35 1.06
N LYS A 280 11.90 24.12 1.52
CA LYS A 280 11.75 25.56 1.74
C LYS A 280 11.41 26.31 0.44
N ARG A 281 12.07 25.98 -0.67
CA ARG A 281 11.79 26.60 -1.99
C ARG A 281 10.40 26.24 -2.53
N ARG A 282 9.98 24.98 -2.39
CA ARG A 282 8.74 24.48 -3.01
C ARG A 282 7.49 24.79 -2.20
N TYR A 283 7.59 24.76 -0.87
CA TYR A 283 6.43 24.83 0.03
C TYR A 283 6.55 25.90 1.12
N GLY A 284 7.69 26.60 1.23
CA GLY A 284 7.91 27.61 2.28
C GLY A 284 8.06 27.05 3.69
N VAL A 285 8.19 25.73 3.84
CA VAL A 285 8.32 25.04 5.14
C VAL A 285 9.75 24.56 5.38
N GLY A 286 10.22 24.66 6.62
CA GLY A 286 11.44 24.00 7.07
C GLY A 286 11.12 22.57 7.51
N ALA A 287 11.65 21.57 6.80
CA ALA A 287 11.50 20.18 7.19
C ALA A 287 12.10 19.95 8.58
N ARG A 288 11.48 19.06 9.36
CA ARG A 288 11.91 18.68 10.73
C ARG A 288 12.28 17.19 10.76
N PRO A 289 13.48 16.80 10.30
CA PRO A 289 13.87 15.39 10.17
C PRO A 289 13.73 14.57 11.45
N ARG A 290 13.93 15.23 12.60
CA ARG A 290 13.92 14.59 13.93
C ARG A 290 12.56 14.61 14.63
N TRP A 291 11.51 15.18 14.03
CA TRP A 291 10.22 15.33 14.72
C TRP A 291 9.56 13.98 15.02
N VAL A 292 9.44 13.11 14.01
CA VAL A 292 8.83 11.79 14.15
C VAL A 292 9.58 10.93 15.17
N THR A 293 10.91 10.93 15.13
CA THR A 293 11.72 10.14 16.06
C THR A 293 11.62 10.65 17.49
N THR A 294 11.57 11.98 17.70
CA THR A 294 11.32 12.56 19.02
C THR A 294 9.94 12.17 19.56
N TYR A 295 8.91 12.17 18.70
CA TYR A 295 7.53 12.01 19.14
C TYR A 295 7.11 10.54 19.35
N TYR A 296 7.66 9.61 18.56
CA TYR A 296 7.23 8.21 18.53
C TYR A 296 8.28 7.19 19.02
N GLY A 297 9.42 7.65 19.54
CA GLY A 297 10.39 6.81 20.25
C GLY A 297 11.73 6.59 19.54
N GLY A 298 11.88 7.05 18.30
CA GLY A 298 13.17 7.13 17.60
C GLY A 298 13.92 5.81 17.55
N HIS A 299 15.23 5.83 17.82
CA HIS A 299 16.08 4.63 17.83
C HIS A 299 15.60 3.56 18.82
N ASP A 300 14.98 3.98 19.92
CA ASP A 300 14.46 3.10 20.95
C ASP A 300 13.00 2.66 20.69
N ILE A 301 12.45 2.91 19.50
CA ILE A 301 11.03 2.64 19.19
C ILE A 301 10.62 1.19 19.50
N LYS A 302 11.50 0.20 19.34
CA LYS A 302 11.23 -1.19 19.72
C LYS A 302 11.05 -1.34 21.24
N LEU A 303 11.88 -0.67 22.04
CA LEU A 303 11.74 -0.62 23.50
C LEU A 303 10.47 0.13 23.92
N ILE A 304 10.17 1.25 23.27
CA ILE A 304 8.95 2.04 23.53
C ILE A 304 7.71 1.21 23.22
N LEU A 305 7.66 0.54 22.07
CA LEU A 305 6.59 -0.38 21.70
C LEU A 305 6.47 -1.53 22.71
N LYS A 306 7.59 -2.12 23.14
CA LYS A 306 7.59 -3.19 24.15
C LYS A 306 7.01 -2.74 25.50
N ARG A 307 7.31 -1.51 25.93
CA ARG A 307 6.89 -0.98 27.24
C ARG A 307 5.48 -0.42 27.25
N PHE A 308 5.07 0.26 26.17
CA PHE A 308 3.85 1.07 26.15
C PHE A 308 2.89 0.70 25.02
N GLY A 309 3.34 -0.09 24.05
CA GLY A 309 2.49 -0.62 22.98
C GLY A 309 1.77 -1.90 23.40
N SER A 310 0.69 -2.20 22.68
CA SER A 310 -0.04 -3.47 22.76
C SER A 310 -1.01 -3.56 21.59
N ASN A 311 -1.41 -4.78 21.23
CA ASN A 311 -2.39 -5.08 20.20
C ASN A 311 -2.06 -4.40 18.85
N ILE A 312 -0.86 -4.64 18.35
CA ILE A 312 -0.42 -4.16 17.03
C ILE A 312 0.07 -5.36 16.24
N ILE A 313 -0.46 -5.53 15.03
CA ILE A 313 0.11 -6.43 14.03
C ILE A 313 0.93 -5.55 13.08
N PHE A 314 2.21 -5.86 12.93
CA PHE A 314 3.02 -5.34 11.83
C PHE A 314 3.07 -6.39 10.73
N SER A 315 2.24 -6.23 9.70
CA SER A 315 2.24 -7.14 8.56
C SER A 315 3.20 -6.65 7.47
N ASN A 316 4.03 -7.53 6.87
CA ASN A 316 5.01 -7.14 5.84
C ASN A 316 5.14 -8.18 4.73
N GLY A 317 5.05 -7.74 3.49
CA GLY A 317 5.55 -8.50 2.35
C GLY A 317 7.05 -8.28 2.16
N LEU A 318 7.87 -9.32 2.06
CA LEU A 318 9.33 -9.16 1.94
C LEU A 318 9.80 -8.71 0.55
N LYS A 319 8.91 -8.74 -0.46
CA LYS A 319 9.13 -8.10 -1.77
C LYS A 319 8.67 -6.65 -1.80
N ASP A 320 8.08 -6.16 -0.71
CA ASP A 320 7.78 -4.73 -0.60
C ASP A 320 9.06 -3.97 -0.17
N PRO A 321 9.52 -2.99 -0.95
CA PRO A 321 10.64 -2.14 -0.58
C PRO A 321 10.49 -1.41 0.77
N PHE A 322 9.26 -1.17 1.24
CA PHE A 322 9.03 -0.55 2.55
C PHE A 322 9.25 -1.50 3.73
N SER A 323 9.26 -2.82 3.51
CA SER A 323 9.57 -3.81 4.54
C SER A 323 10.96 -3.61 5.16
N ALA A 324 11.88 -2.98 4.42
CA ALA A 324 13.21 -2.60 4.90
C ALA A 324 13.17 -1.71 6.16
N GLY A 325 12.16 -0.86 6.30
CA GLY A 325 11.93 -0.03 7.49
C GLY A 325 10.82 -0.55 8.39
N GLY A 326 10.32 -1.76 8.15
CA GLY A 326 9.24 -2.38 8.90
C GLY A 326 9.73 -3.12 10.16
N VAL A 327 8.78 -3.50 11.01
CA VAL A 327 9.05 -4.40 12.13
C VAL A 327 8.92 -5.85 11.64
N LEU A 328 10.03 -6.60 11.65
CA LEU A 328 10.12 -7.95 11.06
C LEU A 328 10.27 -9.09 12.09
N LYS A 329 10.23 -8.76 13.38
CA LYS A 329 10.25 -9.68 14.51
C LYS A 329 9.25 -9.23 15.58
N ASP A 330 8.62 -10.19 16.24
CA ASP A 330 7.72 -9.92 17.36
C ASP A 330 8.42 -9.08 18.44
N ILE A 331 7.69 -8.12 19.01
CA ILE A 331 8.19 -7.23 20.06
C ILE A 331 7.69 -7.69 21.45
N SER A 332 6.48 -8.23 21.50
CA SER A 332 5.83 -8.81 22.69
C SER A 332 4.72 -9.79 22.27
N ASP A 333 4.06 -10.41 23.25
CA ASP A 333 2.94 -11.33 23.00
C ASP A 333 1.75 -10.66 22.28
N THR A 334 1.62 -9.32 22.39
CA THR A 334 0.53 -8.56 21.79
C THR A 334 0.97 -7.63 20.65
N ILE A 335 2.29 -7.54 20.40
CA ILE A 335 2.86 -6.82 19.26
C ILE A 335 3.53 -7.85 18.35
N ARG A 336 2.72 -8.34 17.42
CA ARG A 336 2.99 -9.50 16.57
C ARG A 336 3.42 -9.06 15.17
N VAL A 337 4.23 -9.87 14.50
CA VAL A 337 4.60 -9.72 13.10
C VAL A 337 3.99 -10.84 12.29
N VAL A 338 3.34 -10.48 11.19
CA VAL A 338 2.88 -11.43 10.16
C VAL A 338 3.60 -11.08 8.87
N LYS A 339 4.31 -12.02 8.25
CA LYS A 339 5.10 -11.69 7.05
C LYS A 339 5.03 -12.77 6.00
N ALA A 340 5.21 -12.35 4.75
CA ALA A 340 5.19 -13.24 3.60
C ALA A 340 6.38 -12.98 2.69
N ASP A 341 7.11 -14.04 2.32
CA ASP A 341 8.34 -13.95 1.51
C ASP A 341 8.10 -13.36 0.12
N TYR A 342 6.93 -13.63 -0.47
CA TYR A 342 6.51 -13.14 -1.79
C TYR A 342 5.49 -12.00 -1.72
N GLY A 343 5.19 -11.51 -0.50
CA GLY A 343 4.24 -10.42 -0.31
C GLY A 343 4.75 -9.11 -0.88
N THR A 344 3.86 -8.37 -1.53
CA THR A 344 4.10 -7.02 -2.05
C THR A 344 3.40 -5.97 -1.18
N HIS A 345 3.44 -4.69 -1.58
CA HIS A 345 3.01 -3.59 -0.73
C HIS A 345 1.52 -3.67 -0.35
N CYS A 346 1.24 -3.79 0.95
CA CYS A 346 -0.11 -3.85 1.53
C CYS A 346 -1.03 -4.93 0.92
N GLN A 347 -0.47 -6.03 0.43
CA GLN A 347 -1.22 -7.03 -0.34
C GLN A 347 -2.30 -7.75 0.49
N ASP A 348 -2.06 -7.92 1.78
CA ASP A 348 -3.00 -8.41 2.80
C ASP A 348 -4.29 -7.58 2.87
N LEU A 349 -4.21 -6.26 2.61
CA LEU A 349 -5.36 -5.36 2.68
C LEU A 349 -6.13 -5.22 1.36
N LEU A 350 -5.62 -5.78 0.26
CA LEU A 350 -6.33 -5.75 -1.02
C LEU A 350 -7.61 -6.60 -0.98
N PRO A 351 -8.60 -6.32 -1.85
CA PRO A 351 -9.78 -7.16 -1.97
C PRO A 351 -9.40 -8.61 -2.25
N ILE A 352 -10.10 -9.53 -1.58
CA ILE A 352 -9.91 -10.98 -1.78
C ILE A 352 -10.26 -11.34 -3.22
N LYS A 353 -9.43 -12.21 -3.82
CA LYS A 353 -9.63 -12.78 -5.14
C LYS A 353 -9.52 -14.29 -5.07
N ASP A 354 -10.26 -14.98 -5.94
CA ASP A 354 -10.17 -16.44 -6.09
C ASP A 354 -8.79 -16.90 -6.61
N THR A 355 -7.97 -15.96 -7.10
CA THR A 355 -6.61 -16.17 -7.59
C THR A 355 -5.54 -15.80 -6.57
N ASP A 356 -5.93 -15.41 -5.35
CA ASP A 356 -4.97 -15.11 -4.29
C ASP A 356 -4.20 -16.39 -3.91
N PRO A 357 -2.86 -16.31 -3.76
CA PRO A 357 -2.06 -17.47 -3.41
C PRO A 357 -2.32 -17.93 -1.98
N ASP A 358 -2.13 -19.22 -1.70
CA ASP A 358 -2.41 -19.82 -0.40
C ASP A 358 -1.70 -19.12 0.76
N TRP A 359 -0.47 -18.65 0.55
CA TRP A 359 0.28 -17.91 1.56
C TRP A 359 -0.39 -16.58 1.94
N LEU A 360 -1.04 -15.90 1.00
CA LEU A 360 -1.75 -14.64 1.25
C LEU A 360 -3.05 -14.89 2.01
N VAL A 361 -3.74 -15.99 1.67
CA VAL A 361 -4.92 -16.45 2.40
C VAL A 361 -4.54 -16.82 3.83
N ALA A 362 -3.42 -17.51 4.04
CA ALA A 362 -2.92 -17.88 5.36
C ALA A 362 -2.56 -16.63 6.19
N MET A 363 -1.85 -15.67 5.60
CA MET A 363 -1.49 -14.39 6.22
C MET A 363 -2.73 -13.64 6.73
N ARG A 364 -3.76 -13.45 5.88
CA ARG A 364 -5.02 -12.80 6.28
C ARG A 364 -5.78 -13.55 7.36
N LYS A 365 -5.74 -14.89 7.32
CA LYS A 365 -6.36 -15.73 8.36
C LYS A 365 -5.67 -15.52 9.70
N GLU A 366 -4.34 -15.47 9.73
CA GLU A 366 -3.58 -15.21 10.95
C GLU A 366 -3.91 -13.82 11.53
N GLU A 367 -3.87 -12.78 10.70
CA GLU A 367 -4.26 -11.42 11.09
C GLU A 367 -5.67 -11.36 11.67
N PHE A 368 -6.64 -12.01 10.98
CA PHE A 368 -8.02 -12.08 11.43
C PHE A 368 -8.15 -12.78 12.79
N GLN A 369 -7.44 -13.88 13.02
CA GLN A 369 -7.51 -14.60 14.29
C GLN A 369 -6.98 -13.75 15.45
N ILE A 370 -5.86 -13.03 15.24
CA ILE A 370 -5.29 -12.14 16.26
C ILE A 370 -6.29 -11.00 16.58
N ILE A 371 -6.85 -10.36 15.56
CA ILE A 371 -7.83 -9.27 15.76
C ILE A 371 -9.09 -9.79 16.47
N LYS A 372 -9.56 -10.97 16.09
CA LYS A 372 -10.70 -11.62 16.74
C LYS A 372 -10.42 -11.87 18.22
N GLN A 373 -9.25 -12.41 18.56
CA GLN A 373 -8.86 -12.63 19.95
C GLN A 373 -8.88 -11.34 20.77
N TRP A 374 -8.41 -10.21 20.22
CA TRP A 374 -8.49 -8.92 20.92
C TRP A 374 -9.94 -8.48 21.20
N ILE A 375 -10.83 -8.67 20.23
CA ILE A 375 -12.26 -8.33 20.36
C ILE A 375 -12.93 -9.22 21.40
N ASP A 376 -12.68 -10.53 21.34
CA ASP A 376 -13.25 -11.50 22.27
C ASP A 376 -12.79 -11.20 23.70
N GLN A 377 -11.48 -10.98 23.91
CA GLN A 377 -10.91 -10.58 25.22
C GLN A 377 -11.56 -9.29 25.76
N TYR A 378 -11.73 -8.27 24.92
CA TYR A 378 -12.38 -7.02 25.35
C TYR A 378 -13.80 -7.23 25.88
N TYR A 379 -14.59 -8.08 25.22
CA TYR A 379 -15.96 -8.36 25.68
C TYR A 379 -16.00 -9.24 26.94
N GLU A 380 -15.01 -10.10 27.14
CA GLU A 380 -14.84 -10.84 28.39
C GLU A 380 -14.47 -9.92 29.56
N ASP A 381 -13.55 -8.98 29.34
CA ASP A 381 -13.16 -7.97 30.33
C ASP A 381 -14.35 -7.08 30.69
N LEU A 382 -15.13 -6.63 29.70
CA LEU A 382 -16.31 -5.80 29.91
C LEU A 382 -17.39 -6.50 30.72
N LYS A 383 -17.64 -7.80 30.44
CA LYS A 383 -18.58 -8.61 31.24
C LYS A 383 -18.11 -8.73 32.68
N SER A 384 -16.82 -9.03 32.88
CA SER A 384 -16.20 -9.18 34.20
C SER A 384 -16.28 -7.88 34.99
N TYR A 385 -15.98 -6.74 34.36
CA TYR A 385 -16.08 -5.41 34.97
C TYR A 385 -17.51 -5.09 35.42
N ASN A 386 -18.50 -5.28 34.54
CA ASN A 386 -19.90 -5.00 34.87
C ASN A 386 -20.41 -5.87 36.02
N GLN A 387 -20.00 -7.14 36.10
CA GLN A 387 -20.36 -8.01 37.22
C GLN A 387 -19.81 -7.49 38.56
N VAL A 388 -18.58 -6.95 38.57
CA VAL A 388 -17.97 -6.38 39.77
C VAL A 388 -18.68 -5.09 40.19
N VAL A 389 -18.98 -4.20 39.25
CA VAL A 389 -19.68 -2.93 39.53
C VAL A 389 -21.08 -3.20 40.09
N THR A 390 -21.87 -4.06 39.44
CA THR A 390 -23.23 -4.40 39.92
C THR A 390 -23.21 -5.06 41.31
N LYS A 391 -22.18 -5.84 41.65
CA LYS A 391 -22.03 -6.39 43.02
C LYS A 391 -21.72 -5.30 44.04
N LYS A 392 -20.90 -4.30 43.70
CA LYS A 392 -20.59 -3.18 44.60
C LYS A 392 -21.79 -2.25 44.82
N GLU A 393 -22.54 -1.95 43.76
CA GLU A 393 -23.74 -1.10 43.84
C GLU A 393 -24.89 -1.74 44.64
N LYS A 394 -24.92 -3.07 44.77
CA LYS A 394 -25.90 -3.77 45.61
C LYS A 394 -25.52 -3.85 47.09
N ASN A 395 -24.27 -3.53 47.43
CA ASN A 395 -23.72 -3.61 48.79
C ASN A 395 -23.52 -2.21 49.42
N ILE A 396 -23.99 -1.16 48.76
CA ILE A 396 -24.11 0.22 49.24
C ILE A 396 -25.60 0.52 49.32
#